data_AF-A0A819GLT6-F1
#
_entry.id   AF-A0A819GLT6-F1
#
_cell.length_a   1.000
_cell.length_b   1.000
_cell.length_c   1.000
_cell.angle_alpha   90.00
_cell.angle_beta   90.00
_cell.angle_gamma   90.00
#
_symmetry.space_group_name_H-M   'P 1'
#
loop_
_entity.id
_entity.type
_entity.pdbx_description
1 polymer ?
#
loop_
_entity_poly.entity_id
_entity_poly.type
_entity_poly.pdbx_seq_one_letter_code
_entity_poly.pdbx_strand_id
1 'polypeptide(L)'
;MIDINNEDMTQNHTFIRQIHTNDDTNINTNDFDRIEAMKEKSKNAARSRREKENAEFFELAKLLPLPHAITDQLDKASVIRLTTSYLKMRAIIPEGLGSTWGSRSLTQSAIEREVNSQLAQ
;
A
#
# COMPACT_ATOMS: atom_id res chain seq x y z
N MET A 1 -20.94 16.15 22.48
CA MET A 1 -19.63 16.69 22.09
C MET A 1 -18.92 16.98 23.40
N ILE A 2 -18.09 16.05 23.87
CA ILE A 2 -17.37 16.17 25.15
C ILE A 2 -15.90 16.22 24.77
N ASP A 3 -15.30 17.37 24.97
CA ASP A 3 -13.88 17.62 24.77
C ASP A 3 -13.10 16.85 25.85
N ILE A 4 -12.45 15.77 25.42
CA ILE A 4 -11.49 15.06 26.26
C ILE A 4 -10.25 15.94 26.30
N ASN A 5 -10.15 16.72 27.39
CA ASN A 5 -9.08 17.66 27.66
C ASN A 5 -7.70 17.01 27.48
N ASN A 6 -6.89 17.63 26.62
CA ASN A 6 -5.52 17.24 26.30
C ASN A 6 -4.54 17.41 27.49
N GLU A 7 -5.00 17.94 28.64
CA GLU A 7 -4.22 18.18 29.86
C GLU A 7 -4.05 16.92 30.74
N ASP A 8 -4.98 15.96 30.67
CA ASP A 8 -5.00 14.79 31.58
C ASP A 8 -3.97 13.72 31.18
N MET A 9 -3.59 13.67 29.90
CA MET A 9 -2.58 12.74 29.40
C MET A 9 -1.14 13.21 29.69
N THR A 10 -0.93 14.51 29.85
CA THR A 10 0.39 15.10 30.20
C THR A 10 0.71 14.91 31.68
N GLN A 11 -0.30 14.93 32.54
CA GLN A 11 -0.18 14.65 33.98
C GLN A 11 0.22 13.18 34.22
N ASN A 12 -0.39 12.23 33.48
CA ASN A 12 0.03 10.82 33.53
C ASN A 12 1.51 10.64 33.14
N HIS A 13 1.96 11.29 32.07
CA HIS A 13 3.36 11.21 31.66
C HIS A 13 4.32 11.85 32.70
N THR A 14 3.88 12.90 33.39
CA THR A 14 4.64 13.57 34.45
C THR A 14 4.68 12.74 35.73
N PHE A 15 3.59 12.04 36.05
CA PHE A 15 3.49 11.15 37.21
C PHE A 15 4.33 9.87 37.02
N ILE A 16 4.31 9.28 35.81
CA ILE A 16 5.18 8.14 35.47
C ILE A 16 6.67 8.52 35.54
N ARG A 17 7.03 9.78 35.27
CA ARG A 17 8.40 10.32 35.45
C ARG A 17 8.83 10.38 36.92
N GLN A 18 7.91 10.54 37.86
CA GLN A 18 8.22 10.67 39.30
C GLN A 18 8.39 9.32 40.03
N ILE A 19 7.83 8.22 39.53
CA ILE A 19 7.91 6.91 40.23
C ILE A 19 9.28 6.24 40.06
N HIS A 20 10.07 6.61 39.04
CA HIS A 20 11.37 6.00 38.73
C HIS A 20 12.60 6.69 39.37
N THR A 21 12.44 7.55 40.38
CA THR A 21 13.55 8.35 40.95
C THR A 21 14.11 7.79 42.25
N ASN A 22 14.49 6.52 42.29
CA ASN A 22 15.31 5.96 43.38
C ASN A 22 16.33 4.97 42.80
N ASP A 23 17.22 5.43 41.91
CA ASP A 23 18.48 4.75 41.59
C ASP A 23 19.41 5.70 40.81
N ASP A 24 20.70 5.71 41.16
CA ASP A 24 21.75 6.64 40.71
C ASP A 24 22.12 6.54 39.21
N THR A 25 21.15 6.75 38.30
CA THR A 25 21.44 6.99 36.89
C THR A 25 20.96 8.37 36.50
N ASN A 26 21.90 9.32 36.46
CA ASN A 26 21.74 10.64 35.85
C ASN A 26 21.54 10.47 34.33
N ILE A 27 20.37 9.97 33.94
CA ILE A 27 19.91 10.01 32.56
C ILE A 27 19.44 11.45 32.33
N ASN A 28 20.26 12.20 31.61
CA ASN A 28 20.00 13.58 31.28
C ASN A 28 18.62 13.66 30.60
N THR A 29 17.75 14.60 30.98
CA THR A 29 16.39 14.73 30.41
C THR A 29 16.40 14.78 28.88
N ASN A 30 17.49 15.29 28.31
CA ASN A 30 17.79 15.33 26.87
C ASN A 30 17.87 13.93 26.21
N ASP A 31 18.29 12.90 26.94
CA ASP A 31 18.41 11.54 26.41
C ASP A 31 17.05 10.84 26.32
N PHE A 32 16.15 11.09 27.27
CA PHE A 32 14.78 10.56 27.20
C PHE A 32 14.02 11.14 26.01
N ASP A 33 14.08 12.46 25.80
CA ASP A 33 13.46 13.12 24.65
C ASP A 33 14.06 12.64 23.32
N ARG A 34 15.36 12.34 23.30
CA ARG A 34 16.03 11.76 22.13
C ARG A 34 15.57 10.32 21.86
N ILE A 35 15.38 9.51 22.90
CA ILE A 35 14.85 8.15 22.78
C ILE A 35 13.41 8.17 22.25
N GLU A 36 12.55 9.04 22.79
CA GLU A 36 11.19 9.26 22.30
C GLU A 36 11.19 9.71 20.83
N ALA A 37 12.01 10.69 20.47
CA ALA A 37 12.14 11.14 19.09
C ALA A 37 12.63 10.02 18.15
N MET A 38 13.53 9.15 18.59
CA MET A 38 13.99 7.99 17.81
C MET A 38 12.89 6.93 17.66
N LYS A 39 12.10 6.66 18.71
CA LYS A 39 10.95 5.76 18.65
C LYS A 39 9.89 6.27 17.68
N GLU A 40 9.54 7.56 17.76
CA GLU A 40 8.57 8.17 16.85
C GLU A 40 9.07 8.19 15.40
N LYS A 41 10.37 8.45 15.15
CA LYS A 41 10.97 8.30 13.81
C LYS A 41 10.86 6.88 13.27
N SER A 42 11.17 5.86 14.09
CA SER A 42 11.05 4.45 13.69
C SER A 42 9.60 4.07 13.37
N LYS A 43 8.65 4.52 14.20
CA LYS A 43 7.22 4.32 14.00
C LYS A 43 6.72 4.98 12.71
N ASN A 44 7.13 6.22 12.44
CA ASN A 44 6.80 6.92 11.19
C ASN A 44 7.42 6.22 9.97
N ALA A 45 8.66 5.74 10.06
CA ALA A 45 9.30 4.97 9.00
C ALA A 45 8.57 3.64 8.72
N ALA A 46 8.14 2.93 9.77
CA ALA A 46 7.34 1.72 9.62
C ALA A 46 5.96 1.99 9.01
N ARG A 47 5.30 3.09 9.40
CA ARG A 47 4.03 3.54 8.81
C ARG A 47 4.20 3.86 7.33
N SER A 48 5.19 4.70 6.99
CA SER A 48 5.47 5.09 5.60
C SER A 48 5.76 3.87 4.72
N ARG A 49 6.51 2.87 5.23
CA ARG A 49 6.70 1.60 4.52
C ARG A 49 5.39 0.86 4.25
N ARG A 50 4.49 0.75 5.25
CA ARG A 50 3.19 0.09 5.09
C ARG A 50 2.28 0.85 4.10
N GLU A 51 2.28 2.17 4.16
CA GLU A 51 1.51 3.02 3.25
C GLU A 51 1.99 2.87 1.81
N LYS A 52 3.31 2.89 1.59
CA LYS A 52 3.91 2.66 0.27
C LYS A 52 3.57 1.27 -0.27
N GLU A 53 3.74 0.23 0.53
CA GLU A 53 3.37 -1.14 0.17
C GLU A 53 1.88 -1.23 -0.19
N ASN A 54 0.99 -0.64 0.62
CA ASN A 54 -0.44 -0.60 0.33
C ASN A 54 -0.73 0.06 -1.01
N ALA A 55 -0.11 1.21 -1.30
CA ALA A 55 -0.27 1.90 -2.58
C ALA A 55 0.18 1.02 -3.76
N GLU A 56 1.32 0.35 -3.65
CA GLU A 56 1.79 -0.59 -4.67
C GLU A 56 0.82 -1.77 -4.89
N PHE A 57 0.21 -2.30 -3.82
CA PHE A 57 -0.84 -3.32 -3.94
C PHE A 57 -2.09 -2.82 -4.69
N PHE A 58 -2.54 -1.60 -4.42
CA PHE A 58 -3.67 -1.00 -5.12
C PHE A 58 -3.36 -0.76 -6.59
N GLU A 59 -2.18 -0.24 -6.91
CA GLU A 59 -1.76 -0.05 -8.30
C GLU A 59 -1.64 -1.39 -9.02
N LEU A 60 -1.10 -2.43 -8.37
CA LEU A 60 -1.05 -3.77 -8.94
C LEU A 60 -2.46 -4.32 -9.24
N ALA A 61 -3.42 -4.12 -8.35
CA ALA A 61 -4.79 -4.56 -8.54
C ALA A 61 -5.46 -3.87 -9.75
N LYS A 62 -5.19 -2.58 -9.98
CA LYS A 62 -5.70 -1.82 -11.14
C LYS A 62 -5.16 -2.33 -12.49
N LEU A 63 -4.01 -2.99 -12.50
CA LEU A 63 -3.41 -3.57 -13.71
C LEU A 63 -3.99 -4.94 -14.07
N LEU A 64 -4.74 -5.57 -13.16
CA LEU A 64 -5.46 -6.79 -13.49
C LEU A 64 -6.53 -6.48 -14.55
N PRO A 65 -6.78 -7.42 -15.49
CA PRO A 65 -7.76 -7.22 -16.53
C PRO A 65 -9.18 -7.53 -16.00
N LEU A 66 -9.57 -6.84 -14.93
CA LEU A 66 -10.82 -6.98 -14.20
C LEU A 66 -11.41 -5.58 -13.98
N PRO A 67 -12.74 -5.43 -13.89
CA PRO A 67 -13.36 -4.15 -13.52
C PRO A 67 -12.86 -3.63 -12.17
N HIS A 68 -12.57 -2.32 -12.10
CA HIS A 68 -12.04 -1.66 -10.90
C HIS A 68 -12.89 -1.90 -9.65
N ALA A 69 -14.22 -1.90 -9.80
CA ALA A 69 -15.17 -2.16 -8.73
C ALA A 69 -14.97 -3.52 -8.03
N ILE A 70 -14.40 -4.50 -8.74
CA ILE A 70 -14.07 -5.83 -8.20
C ILE A 70 -12.67 -5.81 -7.60
N THR A 71 -11.69 -5.22 -8.30
CA THR A 71 -10.29 -5.20 -7.84
C THR A 71 -10.10 -4.44 -6.53
N ASP A 72 -10.91 -3.42 -6.28
CA ASP A 72 -10.87 -2.62 -5.05
C ASP A 72 -11.28 -3.39 -3.79
N GLN A 73 -12.06 -4.45 -3.95
CA GLN A 73 -12.54 -5.29 -2.85
C GLN A 73 -11.59 -6.46 -2.58
N LEU A 74 -10.52 -6.62 -3.37
CA LEU A 74 -9.58 -7.72 -3.21
C LEU A 74 -8.67 -7.47 -2.01
N ASP A 75 -8.51 -8.51 -1.20
CA ASP A 75 -7.46 -8.55 -0.19
C ASP A 75 -6.08 -8.76 -0.83
N LYS A 76 -5.01 -8.37 -0.13
CA LYS A 76 -3.63 -8.44 -0.62
C LYS A 76 -3.25 -9.82 -1.15
N ALA A 77 -3.68 -10.90 -0.48
CA ALA A 77 -3.36 -12.25 -0.89
C ALA A 77 -4.04 -12.63 -2.22
N SER A 78 -5.31 -12.23 -2.41
CA SER A 78 -6.00 -12.47 -3.68
C SER A 78 -5.41 -11.66 -4.83
N VAL A 79 -4.98 -10.41 -4.59
CA VAL A 79 -4.24 -9.63 -5.60
C VAL A 79 -2.99 -10.39 -6.07
N ILE A 80 -2.18 -10.93 -5.17
CA ILE A 80 -0.99 -11.73 -5.55
C ILE A 80 -1.37 -13.00 -6.31
N ARG A 81 -2.36 -13.75 -5.82
CA ARG A 81 -2.77 -15.02 -6.44
C ARG A 81 -3.30 -14.81 -7.86
N LEU A 82 -4.15 -13.80 -8.06
CA LEU A 82 -4.73 -13.47 -9.36
C LEU A 82 -3.67 -12.94 -10.33
N THR A 83 -2.80 -12.02 -9.89
CA THR A 83 -1.68 -11.52 -10.70
C THR A 83 -0.75 -12.64 -11.13
N THR A 84 -0.35 -13.50 -10.19
CA THR A 84 0.53 -14.64 -10.50
C THR A 84 -0.14 -15.58 -11.51
N SER A 85 -1.42 -15.89 -11.32
CA SER A 85 -2.18 -16.74 -12.24
C SER A 85 -2.30 -16.10 -13.63
N TYR A 86 -2.55 -14.80 -13.68
CA TYR A 86 -2.63 -14.03 -14.92
C TYR A 86 -1.32 -14.08 -15.71
N LEU A 87 -0.18 -13.83 -15.06
CA LEU A 87 1.14 -13.89 -15.72
C LEU A 87 1.45 -15.31 -16.24
N LYS A 88 1.15 -16.35 -15.44
CA LYS A 88 1.34 -17.75 -15.86
C LYS A 88 0.48 -18.10 -17.07
N MET A 89 -0.79 -17.71 -17.07
CA MET A 89 -1.68 -17.99 -18.20
C MET A 89 -1.22 -17.28 -19.48
N ARG A 90 -0.73 -16.03 -19.37
CA ARG A 90 -0.14 -15.30 -20.53
C ARG A 90 1.10 -15.99 -21.10
N ALA A 91 1.90 -16.65 -20.27
CA ALA A 91 3.08 -17.39 -20.73
C ALA A 91 2.71 -18.71 -21.42
N ILE A 92 1.65 -19.39 -20.96
CA ILE A 92 1.22 -20.69 -21.48
C ILE A 92 0.39 -20.54 -22.75
N ILE A 93 -0.38 -19.45 -22.88
CA ILE A 93 -1.23 -19.20 -24.06
C ILE A 93 -0.93 -17.81 -24.64
N PRO A 94 0.13 -17.69 -25.47
CA PRO A 94 0.56 -16.41 -26.03
C PRO A 94 -0.50 -15.76 -26.94
N GLU A 95 -1.26 -16.58 -27.66
CA GLU A 95 -2.26 -16.18 -28.67
C GLU A 95 -3.71 -16.23 -28.16
N GLY A 96 -3.95 -16.73 -26.93
CA GLY A 96 -5.24 -17.32 -26.60
C GLY A 96 -5.70 -17.14 -25.15
N LEU A 97 -5.80 -15.89 -24.71
CA LEU A 97 -6.90 -15.48 -23.82
C LEU A 97 -7.64 -14.28 -24.44
N GLY A 98 -7.76 -14.27 -25.77
CA GLY A 98 -8.53 -13.28 -26.51
C GLY A 98 -9.92 -13.11 -25.91
N SER A 99 -10.38 -11.85 -25.83
CA SER A 99 -11.68 -11.29 -25.38
C SER A 99 -12.27 -11.76 -24.02
N THR A 100 -12.02 -13.00 -23.59
CA THR A 100 -12.51 -13.66 -22.38
C THR A 100 -12.13 -12.98 -21.07
N TRP A 101 -10.99 -12.28 -21.04
CA TRP A 101 -10.55 -11.49 -19.88
C TRP A 101 -10.42 -10.00 -20.20
N GLY A 102 -11.02 -9.48 -21.28
CA GLY A 102 -11.00 -8.03 -21.56
C GLY A 102 -9.64 -7.42 -21.95
N SER A 103 -8.59 -8.22 -22.09
CA SER A 103 -7.33 -7.76 -22.68
C SER A 103 -7.53 -7.58 -24.18
N ARG A 104 -7.66 -6.34 -24.66
CA ARG A 104 -7.50 -6.02 -26.08
C ARG A 104 -6.13 -6.56 -26.47
N SER A 105 -6.07 -7.60 -27.31
CA SER A 105 -4.78 -8.07 -27.77
C SER A 105 -4.09 -6.91 -28.49
N LEU A 106 -2.81 -6.69 -28.22
CA LEU A 106 -2.03 -5.66 -28.92
C LEU A 106 -2.09 -5.88 -30.44
N THR A 107 -2.29 -7.12 -30.88
CA THR A 107 -2.53 -7.51 -32.27
C THR A 107 -3.85 -6.97 -32.82
N GLN A 108 -4.94 -6.95 -32.05
CA GLN A 108 -6.22 -6.39 -32.47
C GLN A 108 -6.11 -4.89 -32.75
N SER A 109 -5.40 -4.13 -31.89
CA SER A 109 -5.23 -2.68 -32.09
C SER A 109 -4.37 -2.32 -33.31
N ALA A 110 -3.40 -3.18 -33.65
CA ALA A 110 -2.56 -3.01 -34.84
C ALA A 110 -3.35 -3.34 -36.11
N ILE A 111 -4.13 -4.42 -36.10
CA ILE A 111 -5.00 -4.82 -37.22
C ILE A 111 -6.13 -3.80 -37.42
N GLU A 112 -6.77 -3.30 -36.36
CA GLU A 112 -7.78 -2.26 -36.43
C GLU A 112 -7.24 -0.97 -37.07
N ARG A 113 -6.00 -0.58 -36.76
CA ARG A 113 -5.35 0.59 -37.37
C ARG A 113 -5.07 0.38 -38.85
N GLU A 114 -4.57 -0.79 -39.22
CA GLU A 114 -4.28 -1.14 -40.61
C GLU A 114 -5.56 -1.15 -41.45
N VAL A 115 -6.60 -1.84 -40.99
CA VAL A 115 -7.90 -1.94 -41.68
C VAL A 115 -8.57 -0.57 -41.82
N ASN A 116 -8.53 0.27 -40.78
CA ASN A 116 -9.06 1.63 -40.86
C ASN A 116 -8.27 2.54 -41.80
N SER A 117 -6.97 2.30 -41.99
CA SER A 117 -6.16 3.05 -42.96
C SER A 117 -6.49 2.67 -44.41
N GLN A 118 -6.82 1.40 -44.67
CA GLN A 118 -7.16 0.91 -46.01
C GLN A 118 -8.58 1.29 -46.44
N LEU A 119 -9.50 1.52 -45.50
CA LEU A 119 -10.87 1.99 -45.78
C LEU A 119 -10.96 3.50 -46.03
N ALA A 120 -9.88 4.25 -45.76
CA ALA A 120 -9.83 5.70 -45.90
C ALA A 120 -9.18 6.18 -47.22
N GLN A 121 -8.91 5.27 -48.16
CA GLN A 121 -8.39 5.55 -49.52
C GLN A 121 -9.47 5.28 -50.57
#